data_AF-A0A7C4TJQ3-F1
#
_entry.id   AF-A0A7C4TJQ3-F1
#
_cell.length_a   1.000
_cell.length_b   1.000
_cell.length_c   1.000
_cell.angle_alpha   90.00
_cell.angle_beta   90.00
_cell.angle_gamma   90.00
#
_symmetry.space_group_name_H-M   'P 1'
#
loop_
_entity.id
_entity.type
_entity.pdbx_description
1 polymer ?
#
loop_
_entity_poly.entity_id
_entity_poly.type
_entity_poly.pdbx_seq_one_letter_code
_entity_poly.pdbx_strand_id
1 'polypeptide(L)'
;MRFHGGRSKVALDFSVNINPLGPPDYVNDIIRECIEEKVILKYPDYEYTDLRDGIARFYGCEPNNIIVTNGANEALNLVITTLRKDLIVIEPSYGEYEDLASSLGVKYEYILYKVRNDEYYLDLEILDRFNSADKVVVITNPNNPTGNYLSRDRLLNSIRDL
;
A
#
# COMPACT_ATOMS: atom_id res chain seq x y z
N MET A 1 3.00 10.46 -20.09
CA MET A 1 4.22 10.33 -19.26
C MET A 1 3.86 10.79 -17.86
N ARG A 2 3.79 9.88 -16.87
CA ARG A 2 3.59 10.29 -15.47
C ARG A 2 4.89 10.90 -14.97
N PHE A 3 4.86 12.14 -14.51
CA PHE A 3 6.01 12.77 -13.87
C PHE A 3 6.12 12.20 -12.46
N HIS A 4 7.27 11.60 -12.13
CA HIS A 4 7.55 11.12 -10.78
C HIS A 4 8.56 12.05 -10.12
N GLY A 5 8.28 12.41 -8.88
CA GLY A 5 9.16 13.21 -8.03
C GLY A 5 10.46 12.49 -7.65
N GLY A 6 11.31 13.11 -6.84
CA GLY A 6 12.55 12.48 -6.36
C GLY A 6 13.70 12.41 -7.37
N ARG A 7 13.51 12.90 -8.60
CA ARG A 7 14.52 12.82 -9.69
C ARG A 7 15.49 13.98 -9.72
N SER A 8 15.13 15.11 -9.12
CA SER A 8 15.93 16.34 -9.17
C SER A 8 16.75 16.47 -7.89
N LYS A 9 18.04 16.83 -8.02
CA LYS A 9 18.86 17.24 -6.87
C LYS A 9 18.45 18.64 -6.43
N VAL A 10 17.41 18.72 -5.63
CA VAL A 10 16.90 19.95 -5.02
C VAL A 10 17.21 19.97 -3.53
N ALA A 11 17.33 21.16 -2.94
CA ALA A 11 17.62 21.31 -1.51
C ALA A 11 16.43 20.87 -0.62
N LEU A 12 15.21 21.07 -1.11
CA LEU A 12 13.97 20.62 -0.47
C LEU A 12 13.12 19.93 -1.52
N ASP A 13 12.79 18.66 -1.29
CA ASP A 13 11.94 17.86 -2.17
C ASP A 13 10.63 17.49 -1.47
N PHE A 14 9.52 18.03 -1.99
CA PHE A 14 8.15 17.72 -1.54
C PHE A 14 7.35 16.96 -2.61
N SER A 15 8.04 16.41 -3.62
CA SER A 15 7.40 15.73 -4.75
C SER A 15 7.17 14.23 -4.51
N VAL A 16 7.74 13.68 -3.44
CA VAL A 16 7.59 12.28 -3.00
C VAL A 16 7.42 12.20 -1.48
N ASN A 17 6.70 11.19 -1.02
CA ASN A 17 6.38 10.96 0.38
C ASN A 17 7.54 10.26 1.11
N ILE A 18 8.72 10.88 1.15
CA ILE A 18 9.88 10.36 1.90
C ILE A 18 9.89 10.90 3.33
N ASN A 19 10.44 10.14 4.27
CA ASN A 19 10.68 10.64 5.61
C ASN A 19 11.91 11.57 5.60
N PRO A 20 11.77 12.89 5.88
CA PRO A 20 12.88 13.83 5.82
C PRO A 20 13.92 13.62 6.93
N LEU A 21 13.58 12.87 7.99
CA LEU A 21 14.50 12.59 9.10
C LEU A 21 15.51 11.47 8.77
N GLY A 22 15.28 10.72 7.68
CA GLY A 22 16.07 9.54 7.39
C GLY A 22 15.78 8.37 8.34
N PRO A 23 16.52 7.25 8.20
CA PRO A 23 16.40 6.12 9.10
C PRO A 23 17.04 6.44 10.47
N PRO A 24 16.66 5.72 11.54
CA PRO A 24 17.35 5.81 12.83
C PRO A 24 18.85 5.48 12.72
N ASP A 25 19.69 6.11 13.56
CA ASP A 25 21.16 6.00 13.48
C ASP A 25 21.68 4.55 13.50
N TYR A 26 21.06 3.68 14.31
CA TYR A 26 21.44 2.27 14.44
C TYR A 26 21.35 1.49 13.12
N VAL A 27 20.55 1.96 12.15
CA VAL A 27 20.44 1.31 10.83
C VAL A 27 21.77 1.43 10.08
N ASN A 28 22.49 2.53 10.22
CA ASN A 28 23.81 2.68 9.60
C ASN A 28 24.84 1.71 10.18
N ASP A 29 24.74 1.42 11.48
CA ASP A 29 25.62 0.45 12.15
C ASP A 29 25.33 -0.97 11.69
N ILE A 30 24.05 -1.35 11.55
CA ILE A 30 23.64 -2.64 10.98
C ILE A 30 24.15 -2.80 9.54
N ILE A 31 24.04 -1.76 8.72
CA ILE A 31 24.55 -1.79 7.33
C ILE A 31 26.07 -2.02 7.33
N ARG A 32 26.81 -1.35 8.21
CA ARG A 32 28.26 -1.54 8.34
C ARG A 32 28.61 -2.97 8.74
N GLU A 33 27.95 -3.51 9.76
CA GLU A 33 28.12 -4.89 10.22
C GLU A 33 27.83 -5.90 9.09
N CYS A 34 26.75 -5.71 8.34
CA CYS A 34 26.41 -6.58 7.21
C CYS A 34 27.50 -6.62 6.11
N ILE A 35 28.20 -5.49 5.90
CA ILE A 35 29.32 -5.40 4.96
C ILE A 35 30.54 -6.14 5.52
N GLU A 36 30.87 -5.93 6.80
CA GLU A 36 32.01 -6.57 7.48
C GLU A 36 31.85 -8.09 7.51
N GLU A 37 30.63 -8.58 7.79
CA GLU A 37 30.25 -10.00 7.79
C GLU A 37 30.06 -10.58 6.38
N LYS A 38 30.21 -9.76 5.33
CA LYS A 38 30.12 -10.16 3.91
C LYS A 38 28.80 -10.87 3.58
N VAL A 39 27.68 -10.39 4.14
CA VAL A 39 26.36 -11.00 3.95
C VAL A 39 25.99 -11.12 2.47
N ILE A 40 26.42 -10.16 1.63
CA ILE A 40 26.18 -10.15 0.18
C ILE A 40 26.76 -11.36 -0.58
N LEU A 41 27.70 -12.10 0.02
CA LEU A 41 28.29 -13.29 -0.60
C LEU A 41 27.40 -14.54 -0.46
N LYS A 42 26.29 -14.45 0.25
CA LYS A 42 25.36 -15.55 0.52
C LYS A 42 23.95 -15.15 0.11
N TYR A 43 23.14 -16.14 -0.23
CA TYR A 43 21.70 -15.91 -0.31
C TYR A 43 21.13 -15.71 1.10
N PRO A 44 20.19 -14.77 1.29
CA PRO A 44 19.48 -14.65 2.55
C PRO A 44 18.57 -15.88 2.75
N ASP A 45 18.06 -16.04 3.97
CA ASP A 45 16.98 -16.97 4.23
C ASP A 45 15.79 -16.66 3.32
N TYR A 46 15.47 -17.59 2.42
CA TYR A 46 14.41 -17.43 1.45
C TYR A 46 13.01 -17.52 2.07
N GLU A 47 12.90 -18.08 3.29
CA GLU A 47 11.64 -18.15 4.04
C GLU A 47 11.37 -16.89 4.86
N TYR A 48 12.36 -16.00 4.96
CA TYR A 48 12.32 -14.76 5.76
C TYR A 48 11.92 -15.01 7.21
N THR A 49 12.39 -16.11 7.82
CA THR A 49 11.92 -16.64 9.11
C THR A 49 12.01 -15.57 10.21
N ASP A 50 13.20 -15.04 10.46
CA ASP A 50 13.42 -14.05 11.52
C ASP A 50 12.65 -12.74 11.29
N LEU A 51 12.51 -12.33 10.02
CA LEU A 51 11.78 -11.13 9.64
C LEU A 51 10.27 -11.30 9.85
N ARG A 52 9.71 -12.44 9.42
CA ARG A 52 8.29 -12.77 9.61
C ARG A 52 7.96 -12.87 11.09
N ASP A 53 8.82 -13.51 11.88
CA ASP A 53 8.66 -13.59 13.33
C ASP A 53 8.72 -12.23 14.02
N GLY A 54 9.63 -11.34 13.57
CA GLY A 54 9.70 -9.96 14.05
C GLY A 54 8.43 -9.15 13.77
N ILE A 55 7.93 -9.23 12.54
CA ILE A 55 6.68 -8.56 12.11
C ILE A 55 5.47 -9.14 12.87
N ALA A 56 5.40 -10.47 13.01
CA ALA A 56 4.35 -11.18 13.74
C ALA A 56 4.25 -10.72 15.20
N ARG A 57 5.39 -10.63 15.89
CA ARG A 57 5.46 -10.11 17.26
C ARG A 57 5.01 -8.65 17.35
N PHE A 58 5.39 -7.81 16.39
CA PHE A 58 5.01 -6.41 16.38
C PHE A 58 3.50 -6.19 16.18
N TYR A 59 2.89 -6.94 15.25
CA TYR A 59 1.46 -6.81 14.93
C TYR A 59 0.53 -7.71 15.75
N GLY A 60 1.08 -8.65 16.53
CA GLY A 60 0.29 -9.60 17.32
C GLY A 60 -0.47 -10.62 16.48
N CYS A 61 0.17 -11.18 15.45
CA CYS A 61 -0.41 -12.20 14.56
C CYS A 61 0.54 -13.39 14.36
N GLU A 62 0.04 -14.47 13.73
CA GLU A 62 0.87 -15.63 13.40
C GLU A 62 1.83 -15.34 12.23
N PRO A 63 3.08 -15.85 12.23
CA PRO A 63 4.00 -15.69 11.10
C PRO A 63 3.44 -16.16 9.76
N ASN A 64 2.55 -17.16 9.77
CA ASN A 64 1.86 -17.67 8.58
C ASN A 64 0.85 -16.69 7.95
N ASN A 65 0.50 -15.61 8.64
CA ASN A 65 -0.32 -14.53 8.11
C ASN A 65 0.50 -13.41 7.43
N ILE A 66 1.82 -13.59 7.29
CA ILE A 66 2.74 -12.56 6.78
C ILE A 66 3.40 -13.04 5.49
N ILE A 67 3.30 -12.19 4.47
CA ILE A 67 4.04 -12.30 3.22
C ILE A 67 4.99 -11.10 3.15
N VAL A 68 6.27 -11.37 2.97
CA VAL A 68 7.31 -10.33 2.80
C VAL A 68 7.41 -9.97 1.32
N THR A 69 7.42 -8.67 1.02
CA THR A 69 7.54 -8.13 -0.33
C THR A 69 8.55 -6.98 -0.36
N ASN A 70 9.13 -6.72 -1.53
CA ASN A 70 10.00 -5.58 -1.83
C ASN A 70 9.19 -4.29 -1.96
N GLY A 71 8.57 -3.88 -0.85
CA GLY A 71 7.71 -2.71 -0.77
C GLY A 71 6.25 -3.00 -1.09
N ALA A 72 5.42 -1.98 -0.86
CA ALA A 72 3.95 -2.10 -0.96
C ALA A 72 3.46 -2.30 -2.40
N ASN A 73 4.18 -1.82 -3.42
CA ASN A 73 3.78 -2.00 -4.81
C ASN A 73 3.85 -3.48 -5.22
N GLU A 74 4.84 -4.24 -4.75
CA GLU A 74 4.88 -5.68 -5.00
C GLU A 74 3.72 -6.39 -4.28
N ALA A 75 3.42 -6.04 -3.03
CA ALA A 75 2.26 -6.59 -2.32
C ALA A 75 0.95 -6.32 -3.08
N LEU A 76 0.78 -5.10 -3.58
CA LEU A 76 -0.39 -4.72 -4.36
C LEU A 76 -0.50 -5.53 -5.66
N ASN A 77 0.61 -5.64 -6.40
CA ASN A 77 0.69 -6.43 -7.63
C ASN A 77 0.34 -7.90 -7.37
N LEU A 78 0.89 -8.49 -6.31
CA LEU A 78 0.61 -9.88 -5.92
C LEU A 78 -0.89 -10.05 -5.62
N VAL A 79 -1.47 -9.23 -4.75
CA VAL A 79 -2.88 -9.35 -4.37
C VAL A 79 -3.81 -9.24 -5.59
N ILE A 80 -3.63 -8.23 -6.42
CA ILE A 80 -4.51 -8.02 -7.58
C ILE A 80 -4.32 -9.12 -8.63
N THR A 81 -3.08 -9.53 -8.89
CA THR A 81 -2.77 -10.61 -9.85
C THR A 81 -3.29 -11.95 -9.39
N THR A 82 -3.29 -12.23 -8.08
CA THR A 82 -3.84 -13.45 -7.51
C THR A 82 -5.36 -13.46 -7.55
N LEU A 83 -6.02 -12.34 -7.24
CA LEU A 83 -7.48 -12.27 -7.21
C LEU A 83 -8.10 -12.27 -8.60
N ARG A 84 -7.50 -11.56 -9.58
CA ARG A 84 -8.02 -11.38 -10.96
C ARG A 84 -9.50 -10.99 -11.04
N LYS A 85 -9.95 -10.16 -10.10
CA LYS A 85 -11.32 -9.64 -10.00
C LYS A 85 -11.41 -8.23 -10.57
N ASP A 86 -12.63 -7.80 -10.88
CA ASP A 86 -12.90 -6.42 -11.27
C ASP A 86 -12.54 -5.47 -10.12
N LEU A 87 -11.78 -4.43 -10.42
CA LEU A 87 -11.32 -3.46 -9.43
C LEU A 87 -12.26 -2.27 -9.36
N ILE A 88 -12.57 -1.85 -8.13
CA ILE A 88 -13.25 -0.60 -7.84
C ILE A 88 -12.34 0.24 -6.97
N VAL A 89 -11.92 1.38 -7.47
CA VAL A 89 -10.97 2.27 -6.79
C VAL A 89 -11.61 3.60 -6.43
N ILE A 90 -11.27 4.13 -5.26
CA ILE A 90 -11.78 5.42 -4.81
C ILE A 90 -10.81 6.52 -5.24
N GLU A 91 -11.24 7.33 -6.21
CA GLU A 91 -10.42 8.32 -6.91
C GLU A 91 -10.70 9.76 -6.42
N PRO A 92 -9.69 10.65 -6.40
CA PRO A 92 -8.31 10.40 -6.80
C PRO A 92 -7.52 9.52 -5.81
N SER A 93 -6.73 8.59 -6.34
CA SER A 93 -5.91 7.63 -5.57
C SER A 93 -4.48 7.52 -6.10
N TYR A 94 -3.73 6.56 -5.55
CA TYR A 94 -2.46 6.11 -6.10
C TYR A 94 -2.66 5.57 -7.54
N GLY A 95 -1.86 6.03 -8.50
CA GLY A 95 -2.19 5.86 -9.92
C GLY A 95 -2.00 4.47 -10.53
N GLU A 96 -1.38 3.52 -9.84
CA GLU A 96 -1.01 2.23 -10.45
C GLU A 96 -2.18 1.27 -10.70
N TYR A 97 -3.34 1.47 -10.06
CA TYR A 97 -4.44 0.50 -10.13
C TYR A 97 -5.02 0.32 -11.54
N GLU A 98 -5.22 1.41 -12.28
CA GLU A 98 -5.78 1.37 -13.65
C GLU A 98 -4.83 0.66 -14.63
N ASP A 99 -3.53 0.97 -14.55
CA ASP A 99 -2.52 0.35 -15.41
C ASP A 99 -2.41 -1.15 -15.12
N LEU A 100 -2.42 -1.52 -13.84
CA LEU A 100 -2.38 -2.91 -13.42
C LEU A 100 -3.64 -3.68 -13.88
N ALA A 101 -4.83 -3.10 -13.69
CA ALA A 101 -6.09 -3.67 -14.16
C ALA A 101 -6.06 -3.92 -15.68
N SER A 102 -5.64 -2.91 -16.43
CA SER A 102 -5.49 -2.96 -17.89
C SER A 102 -4.52 -4.06 -18.33
N SER A 103 -3.35 -4.16 -17.67
CA SER A 103 -2.34 -5.19 -17.98
C SER A 103 -2.83 -6.63 -17.73
N LEU A 104 -3.76 -6.82 -16.80
CA LEU A 104 -4.34 -8.11 -16.44
C LEU A 104 -5.63 -8.42 -17.22
N GLY A 105 -6.17 -7.45 -17.96
CA GLY A 105 -7.45 -7.55 -18.66
C GLY A 105 -8.66 -7.63 -17.73
N VAL A 106 -8.55 -7.11 -16.50
CA VAL A 106 -9.67 -7.04 -15.55
C VAL A 106 -10.34 -5.68 -15.63
N LYS A 107 -11.64 -5.59 -15.33
CA LYS A 107 -12.36 -4.32 -15.43
C LYS A 107 -11.89 -3.35 -14.34
N TYR A 108 -11.72 -2.10 -14.73
CA TYR A 108 -11.49 -0.98 -13.81
C TYR A 108 -12.76 -0.14 -13.72
N GLU A 109 -13.30 0.01 -12.51
CA GLU A 109 -14.33 0.97 -12.16
C GLU A 109 -13.80 1.91 -11.08
N TYR A 110 -14.32 3.14 -11.00
CA TYR A 110 -13.92 4.07 -9.96
C TYR A 110 -15.11 4.79 -9.32
N ILE A 111 -14.90 5.21 -8.07
CA ILE A 111 -15.83 6.02 -7.29
C ILE A 111 -15.11 7.32 -6.95
N LEU A 112 -15.72 8.45 -7.25
CA LEU A 112 -15.13 9.74 -6.88
C LEU A 112 -15.38 10.05 -5.41
N TYR A 113 -14.36 10.52 -4.71
CA TYR A 113 -14.56 11.25 -3.47
C TYR A 113 -15.49 12.44 -3.73
N LYS A 114 -16.37 12.69 -2.76
CA LYS A 114 -17.15 13.93 -2.73
C LYS A 114 -16.28 15.02 -2.08
N VAL A 115 -16.53 16.29 -2.43
CA VAL A 115 -15.80 17.44 -1.86
C VAL A 115 -16.81 18.37 -1.18
N ARG A 116 -16.51 18.76 0.06
CA ARG A 116 -17.29 19.75 0.82
C ARG A 116 -16.34 20.58 1.67
N ASN A 117 -16.40 21.90 1.55
CA ASN A 117 -15.52 22.83 2.26
C ASN A 117 -14.02 22.51 2.07
N ASP A 118 -13.61 22.23 0.82
CA ASP A 118 -12.24 21.85 0.44
C ASP A 118 -11.71 20.55 1.07
N GLU A 119 -12.58 19.77 1.72
CA GLU A 119 -12.25 18.45 2.27
C GLU A 119 -12.86 17.34 1.42
N TYR A 120 -12.04 16.32 1.14
CA TYR A 120 -12.51 15.08 0.52
C TYR A 120 -13.25 14.23 1.55
N TYR A 121 -14.38 13.65 1.16
CA TYR A 121 -15.10 12.68 1.96
C TYR A 121 -15.65 11.55 1.11
N LEU A 122 -15.61 10.35 1.69
CA LEU A 122 -16.22 9.16 1.12
C LEU A 122 -17.54 8.86 1.83
N ASP A 123 -18.56 8.67 1.01
CA ASP A 123 -19.84 8.13 1.42
C ASP A 123 -19.78 6.60 1.36
N LEU A 124 -19.77 5.92 2.50
CA LEU A 124 -19.51 4.48 2.58
C LEU A 124 -20.73 3.63 2.19
N GLU A 125 -21.94 4.20 2.19
CA GLU A 125 -23.16 3.50 1.73
C GLU A 125 -23.07 3.10 0.25
N ILE A 126 -22.18 3.76 -0.51
CA ILE A 126 -21.95 3.40 -1.90
C ILE A 126 -21.30 2.02 -2.06
N LEU A 127 -20.64 1.50 -1.02
CA LEU A 127 -19.95 0.22 -1.05
C LEU A 127 -20.92 -0.96 -1.18
N ASP A 128 -22.15 -0.83 -0.67
CA ASP A 128 -23.21 -1.85 -0.78
C ASP A 128 -23.55 -2.18 -2.24
N ARG A 129 -23.41 -1.20 -3.15
CA ARG A 129 -23.65 -1.38 -4.59
C ARG A 129 -22.63 -2.30 -5.26
N PHE A 130 -21.55 -2.58 -4.55
CA PHE A 130 -20.42 -3.37 -5.03
C PHE A 130 -20.24 -4.66 -4.25
N ASN A 131 -21.24 -5.05 -3.45
CA ASN A 131 -21.25 -6.35 -2.79
C ASN A 131 -21.45 -7.49 -3.81
N SER A 132 -20.35 -7.90 -4.45
CA SER A 132 -20.32 -9.03 -5.37
C SER A 132 -19.02 -9.79 -5.20
N ALA A 133 -19.10 -11.11 -5.26
CA ALA A 133 -17.95 -11.99 -5.14
C ALA A 133 -16.90 -11.77 -6.24
N ASP A 134 -17.27 -11.17 -7.38
CA ASP A 134 -16.38 -10.97 -8.53
C ASP A 134 -15.64 -9.63 -8.51
N LYS A 135 -15.82 -8.82 -7.46
CA LYS A 135 -15.24 -7.47 -7.35
C LYS A 135 -14.32 -7.33 -6.15
N VAL A 136 -13.37 -6.40 -6.25
CA VAL A 136 -12.47 -5.98 -5.17
C VAL A 136 -12.53 -4.46 -5.06
N VAL A 137 -12.88 -3.97 -3.87
CA VAL A 137 -12.82 -2.54 -3.57
C VAL A 137 -11.46 -2.21 -2.97
N VAL A 138 -10.77 -1.25 -3.55
CA VAL A 138 -9.47 -0.77 -3.06
C VAL A 138 -9.65 0.58 -2.37
N ILE A 139 -9.30 0.62 -1.07
CA ILE A 139 -9.37 1.82 -0.23
C ILE A 139 -7.99 2.06 0.38
N THR A 140 -7.42 3.23 0.09
CA THR A 140 -6.15 3.68 0.68
C THR A 140 -6.45 4.59 1.88
N ASN A 141 -5.85 4.32 3.04
CA ASN A 141 -6.14 5.05 4.27
C ASN A 141 -4.90 5.26 5.16
N PRO A 142 -4.45 6.51 5.41
CA PRO A 142 -4.91 7.75 4.76
C PRO A 142 -4.67 7.73 3.24
N ASN A 143 -5.55 8.37 2.47
CA ASN A 143 -5.48 8.34 1.01
C ASN A 143 -4.37 9.24 0.46
N ASN A 144 -3.64 8.76 -0.54
CA ASN A 144 -2.74 9.55 -1.38
C ASN A 144 -3.46 9.80 -2.72
N PRO A 145 -3.66 11.05 -3.19
CA PRO A 145 -3.04 12.30 -2.75
C PRO A 145 -3.88 13.16 -1.79
N THR A 146 -5.12 12.77 -1.48
CA THR A 146 -6.06 13.67 -0.80
C THR A 146 -5.78 13.90 0.69
N GLY A 147 -4.98 13.03 1.32
CA GLY A 147 -4.81 13.00 2.77
C GLY A 147 -6.07 12.58 3.54
N ASN A 148 -7.14 12.18 2.86
CA ASN A 148 -8.39 11.81 3.52
C ASN A 148 -8.17 10.60 4.45
N TYR A 149 -8.67 10.70 5.68
CA TYR A 149 -8.62 9.64 6.66
C TYR A 149 -10.02 9.11 6.96
N LEU A 150 -10.18 7.80 6.81
CA LEU A 150 -11.38 7.07 7.21
C LEU A 150 -11.14 6.42 8.57
N SER A 151 -11.95 6.78 9.55
CA SER A 151 -11.83 6.16 10.87
C SER A 151 -12.18 4.67 10.81
N ARG A 152 -11.47 3.88 11.63
CA ARG A 152 -11.65 2.44 11.72
C ARG A 152 -13.11 2.05 11.96
N ASP A 153 -13.77 2.72 12.90
CA ASP A 153 -15.16 2.40 13.25
C ASP A 153 -16.13 2.67 12.09
N ARG A 154 -15.93 3.77 11.35
CA ARG A 154 -16.75 4.06 10.16
C ARG A 154 -16.57 2.99 9.09
N LEU A 155 -15.32 2.59 8.82
CA LEU A 155 -15.03 1.56 7.83
C LEU A 155 -15.62 0.21 8.26
N LEU A 156 -15.37 -0.23 9.49
CA LEU A 156 -15.86 -1.52 10.00
C LEU A 156 -17.38 -1.59 10.03
N ASN A 157 -18.07 -0.52 10.43
CA ASN A 157 -19.54 -0.50 10.43
C ASN A 157 -20.12 -0.58 9.01
N SER A 158 -19.37 -0.20 7.98
CA SER A 158 -19.84 -0.23 6.60
C SER A 158 -19.53 -1.54 5.86
N ILE A 159 -18.71 -2.42 6.45
CA ILE A 159 -18.32 -3.71 5.83
C ILE A 159 -18.75 -4.94 6.63
N ARG A 160 -19.32 -4.75 7.83
CA ARG A 160 -19.76 -5.86 8.71
C ARG A 160 -20.99 -6.61 8.19
N ASP A 161 -21.75 -5.99 7.31
CA ASP A 161 -22.98 -6.52 6.73
C ASP A 161 -22.81 -6.95 5.26
N LEU A 162 -21.57 -6.95 4.73
CA LEU A 162 -21.21 -7.41 3.39
C LEU A 162 -20.91 -8.92 3.37
#